data_AF-A0A401NYN4-F1
#
_entry.id   AF-A0A401NYN4-F1
#
_cell.length_a   1.000
_cell.length_b   1.000
_cell.length_c   1.000
_cell.angle_alpha   90.00
_cell.angle_beta   90.00
_cell.angle_gamma   90.00
#
_symmetry.space_group_name_H-M   'P 1'
#
loop_
_entity.id
_entity.type
_entity.pdbx_description
1 polymer ?
#
loop_
_entity_poly.entity_id
_entity_poly.type
_entity_poly.pdbx_seq_one_letter_code
_entity_poly.pdbx_strand_id
1 'polypeptide(L)'
;MLAVARGMLAVARGMLAVARGMLAVAKEMLAVAKEMLAVAKGMLAVAKGMLAVARALVVVKGRLVVGRDHCRKFFCPLFQQWASFSRMWYLIDAKMQPPGKIAAMCSVRLQGKHKPIYHALSDCGDHVVVVNTRHIAFSGNKWEQKVYSSHSGYPGGFKQVTAAQLHQKDPIAIVKLAIYGMLPRNLSRRTMMQRLHLFPDEIIPDEILKNLVEELPQPRQVPRRLNEYTREEINAFPRLWTPPDDYRMK
;
A
#
# COMPACT_ATOMS: atom_id res chain seq x y z
N MET A 1 68.34 9.44 36.54
CA MET A 1 68.09 8.87 35.18
C MET A 1 67.09 7.69 35.16
N LEU A 2 67.05 6.79 36.15
CA LEU A 2 66.16 5.60 36.15
C LEU A 2 64.65 5.89 36.17
N ALA A 3 64.19 6.98 36.79
CA ALA A 3 62.76 7.32 36.85
C ALA A 3 62.18 7.73 35.47
N VAL A 4 62.96 8.48 34.68
CA VAL A 4 62.59 8.90 33.32
C VAL A 4 62.50 7.69 32.38
N ALA A 5 63.45 6.74 32.50
CA ALA A 5 63.44 5.50 31.73
C ALA A 5 62.21 4.62 32.03
N ARG A 6 61.82 4.49 33.31
CA ARG A 6 60.59 3.77 33.72
C ARG A 6 59.31 4.46 33.22
N GLY A 7 59.27 5.79 33.25
CA GLY A 7 58.17 6.58 32.70
C GLY A 7 58.01 6.40 31.18
N MET A 8 59.12 6.46 30.43
CA MET A 8 59.12 6.18 28.99
C MET A 8 58.65 4.76 28.66
N LEU A 9 59.06 3.77 29.46
CA LEU A 9 58.60 2.38 29.30
C LEU A 9 57.11 2.20 29.58
N ALA A 10 56.53 2.94 30.53
CA ALA A 10 55.10 2.95 30.80
C ALA A 10 54.31 3.57 29.63
N VAL A 11 54.79 4.70 29.08
CA VAL A 11 54.18 5.33 27.90
C VAL A 11 54.27 4.41 26.69
N ALA A 12 55.41 3.76 26.46
CA ALA A 12 55.60 2.80 25.37
C ALA A 12 54.65 1.60 25.50
N ARG A 13 54.48 1.03 26.70
CA ARG A 13 53.50 -0.05 26.96
C ARG A 13 52.05 0.41 26.76
N GLY A 14 51.72 1.64 27.18
CA GLY A 14 50.41 2.25 26.94
C GLY A 14 50.10 2.42 25.46
N MET A 15 51.05 2.97 24.68
CA MET A 15 50.91 3.06 23.22
C MET A 15 50.73 1.68 22.57
N LEU A 16 51.46 0.67 23.04
CA LEU A 16 51.36 -0.70 22.52
C LEU A 16 50.00 -1.34 22.84
N ALA A 17 49.39 -1.02 23.99
CA ALA A 17 48.04 -1.46 24.34
C ALA A 17 46.98 -0.79 23.45
N VAL A 18 47.11 0.52 23.19
CA VAL A 18 46.22 1.24 22.27
C VAL A 18 46.34 0.69 20.84
N ALA A 19 47.56 0.42 20.37
CA ALA A 19 47.80 -0.16 19.05
C ALA A 19 47.17 -1.56 18.92
N ARG A 20 47.27 -2.41 19.96
CA ARG A 20 46.60 -3.72 19.98
C ARG A 20 45.07 -3.60 20.00
N GLY A 21 44.53 -2.64 20.73
CA GLY A 21 43.10 -2.33 20.76
C GLY A 21 42.57 -1.91 19.38
N MET A 22 43.26 -0.98 18.70
CA MET A 22 42.91 -0.59 17.33
C MET A 22 42.95 -1.77 16.36
N LEU A 23 43.92 -2.67 16.52
CA LEU A 23 44.06 -3.85 15.66
C LEU A 23 42.93 -4.87 15.89
N ALA A 24 42.40 -4.98 17.11
CA ALA A 24 41.22 -5.79 17.40
C ALA A 24 39.96 -5.23 16.72
N VAL A 25 39.73 -3.92 16.83
CA VAL A 25 38.60 -3.24 16.16
C VAL A 25 38.70 -3.39 14.64
N ALA A 26 39.90 -3.27 14.07
CA ALA A 26 40.11 -3.46 12.63
C ALA A 26 39.79 -4.90 12.17
N LYS A 27 40.08 -5.92 12.99
CA LYS A 27 39.72 -7.31 12.69
C LYS A 27 38.21 -7.55 12.74
N GLU A 28 37.52 -6.95 13.71
CA GLU A 28 36.05 -7.03 13.80
C GLU A 28 35.38 -6.34 12.61
N MET A 29 35.83 -5.13 12.26
CA MET A 29 35.37 -4.41 11.06
C MET A 29 35.55 -5.25 9.79
N LEU A 30 36.65 -5.99 9.68
CA LEU A 30 36.93 -6.86 8.54
C LEU A 30 36.06 -8.12 8.52
N ALA A 31 35.63 -8.63 9.68
CA ALA A 31 34.64 -9.70 9.76
C ALA A 31 33.27 -9.23 9.27
N VAL A 32 32.81 -8.05 9.70
CA VAL A 32 31.57 -7.44 9.21
C VAL A 32 31.62 -7.19 7.70
N ALA A 33 32.75 -6.73 7.18
CA ALA A 33 32.93 -6.53 5.74
C ALA A 33 32.83 -7.85 4.93
N LYS A 34 33.33 -8.96 5.48
CA LYS A 34 33.21 -10.30 4.85
C LYS A 34 31.77 -10.80 4.85
N GLU A 35 31.03 -10.61 5.93
CA GLU A 35 29.59 -10.91 6.03
C GLU A 35 28.79 -10.11 4.99
N MET A 36 29.03 -8.79 4.90
CA MET A 36 28.40 -7.92 3.90
C MET A 36 28.70 -8.37 2.46
N LEU A 37 29.92 -8.85 2.21
CA LEU A 37 30.32 -9.36 0.89
C LEU A 37 29.65 -10.71 0.56
N ALA A 38 29.36 -11.56 1.56
CA ALA A 38 28.58 -12.77 1.38
C ALA A 38 27.13 -12.45 1.00
N VAL A 39 26.51 -11.47 1.66
CA VAL A 39 25.17 -10.97 1.32
C VAL A 39 25.13 -10.41 -0.11
N ALA A 40 26.14 -9.62 -0.50
CA ALA A 40 26.24 -9.07 -1.86
C ALA A 40 26.38 -10.17 -2.93
N LYS A 41 27.19 -11.21 -2.67
CA LYS A 41 27.30 -12.39 -3.56
C LYS A 41 25.97 -13.15 -3.66
N GLY A 42 25.23 -13.28 -2.56
CA GLY A 42 23.89 -13.86 -2.54
C GLY A 42 22.90 -13.08 -3.40
N MET A 43 22.85 -11.76 -3.26
CA MET A 43 22.02 -10.90 -4.11
C MET A 43 22.39 -11.02 -5.60
N LEU A 44 23.69 -11.11 -5.91
CA LEU A 44 24.15 -11.25 -7.29
C LEU A 44 23.77 -12.61 -7.90
N ALA A 45 23.68 -13.67 -7.09
CA ALA A 45 23.16 -14.97 -7.52
C ALA A 45 21.66 -14.89 -7.85
N VAL A 46 20.86 -14.19 -7.03
CA VAL A 46 19.43 -13.97 -7.29
C VAL A 46 19.23 -13.14 -8.58
N ALA A 47 20.03 -12.08 -8.77
CA ALA A 47 19.98 -11.27 -9.99
C ALA A 47 20.34 -12.07 -11.25
N LYS A 48 21.39 -12.92 -11.19
CA LYS A 48 21.73 -13.84 -12.29
C LYS A 48 20.63 -14.87 -12.56
N GLY A 49 19.98 -15.38 -11.51
CA GLY A 49 18.82 -16.26 -11.62
C GLY A 49 17.64 -15.58 -12.32
N MET A 50 17.28 -14.36 -11.92
CA MET A 50 16.25 -13.57 -12.60
C MET A 50 16.61 -13.30 -14.07
N LEU A 51 17.88 -13.01 -14.36
CA LEU A 51 18.33 -12.74 -15.73
C LEU A 51 18.32 -14.00 -16.61
N ALA A 52 18.54 -15.18 -16.03
CA ALA A 52 18.35 -16.46 -16.70
C ALA A 52 16.86 -16.72 -17.01
N VAL A 53 15.96 -16.41 -16.07
CA VAL A 53 14.50 -16.49 -16.28
C VAL A 53 14.05 -15.49 -17.35
N ALA A 54 14.57 -14.26 -17.33
CA ALA A 54 14.27 -13.24 -18.33
C ALA A 54 14.79 -13.63 -19.74
N ARG A 55 16.01 -14.20 -19.84
CA ARG A 55 16.54 -14.73 -21.11
C ARG A 55 15.72 -15.93 -21.62
N ALA A 56 15.28 -16.82 -20.73
CA ALA A 56 14.39 -17.92 -21.11
C ALA A 56 13.05 -17.40 -21.65
N LEU A 57 12.48 -16.35 -21.03
CA LEU A 57 11.27 -15.68 -21.49
C LEU A 57 11.45 -15.00 -22.87
N VAL A 58 12.61 -14.40 -23.14
CA VAL A 58 12.91 -13.78 -24.45
C VAL A 58 13.07 -14.84 -25.55
N VAL A 59 13.65 -16.01 -25.26
CA VAL A 59 13.69 -17.14 -26.21
C VAL A 59 12.29 -17.69 -26.50
N VAL A 60 11.40 -17.71 -25.51
CA VAL A 60 9.99 -18.11 -25.70
C VAL A 60 9.24 -17.09 -26.59
N LYS A 61 9.58 -15.81 -26.52
CA LYS A 61 8.98 -14.77 -27.39
C LYS A 61 9.50 -14.82 -28.84
N GLY A 62 10.74 -15.26 -29.05
CA GLY A 62 11.36 -15.42 -30.39
C GLY A 62 11.00 -16.71 -31.14
N ARG A 63 10.26 -17.64 -30.52
CA ARG A 63 9.84 -18.92 -31.10
C ARG A 63 8.31 -19.06 -31.17
N LEU A 64 7.62 -17.96 -31.44
CA LEU A 64 6.20 -17.95 -31.83
C LEU A 64 6.04 -17.76 -33.34
N VAL A 65 6.85 -18.48 -34.13
CA VAL A 65 6.57 -18.74 -35.54
C VAL A 65 6.78 -20.24 -35.78
N VAL A 66 5.64 -20.94 -35.86
CA VAL A 66 5.42 -22.28 -36.41
C VAL A 66 6.09 -23.46 -35.67
N GLY A 67 5.23 -24.19 -34.95
CA GLY A 67 5.51 -25.53 -34.43
C GLY A 67 4.19 -26.21 -34.05
N ARG A 68 3.39 -26.56 -35.06
CA ARG A 68 2.41 -27.65 -34.92
C ARG A 68 3.18 -28.90 -34.48
N ASP A 69 2.58 -29.66 -33.57
CA ASP A 69 2.91 -31.06 -33.27
C ASP A 69 4.09 -31.32 -32.32
N HIS A 70 3.89 -31.15 -30.99
CA HIS A 70 4.31 -32.10 -29.91
C HIS A 70 4.25 -31.57 -28.44
N CYS A 71 3.27 -30.73 -28.08
CA CYS A 71 3.00 -30.39 -26.66
C CYS A 71 1.52 -30.43 -26.29
N ARG A 72 0.80 -31.49 -26.69
CA ARG A 72 -0.65 -31.63 -26.45
C ARG A 72 -1.03 -32.45 -25.20
N LYS A 73 -0.07 -32.92 -24.39
CA LYS A 73 -0.36 -33.91 -23.32
C LYS A 73 -0.09 -33.50 -21.87
N PHE A 74 0.31 -32.26 -21.59
CA PHE A 74 0.37 -31.75 -20.20
C PHE A 74 -0.03 -30.27 -20.07
N PHE A 75 -0.93 -29.78 -20.92
CA PHE A 75 -1.68 -28.56 -20.59
C PHE A 75 -2.85 -29.00 -19.69
N CYS A 76 -2.58 -29.16 -18.39
CA CYS A 76 -3.58 -29.64 -17.45
C CYS A 76 -4.72 -28.60 -17.36
N PRO A 77 -5.94 -28.90 -17.82
CA PRO A 77 -7.04 -27.92 -17.85
C PRO A 77 -7.37 -27.39 -16.46
N LEU A 78 -7.08 -28.17 -15.41
CA LEU A 78 -7.28 -27.81 -14.01
C LEU A 78 -6.42 -26.62 -13.57
N PHE A 79 -5.16 -26.55 -13.99
CA PHE A 79 -4.28 -25.43 -13.63
C PHE A 79 -4.75 -24.14 -14.30
N GLN A 80 -5.15 -24.22 -15.58
CA GLN A 80 -5.71 -23.08 -16.30
C GLN A 80 -6.99 -22.58 -15.64
N GLN A 81 -7.85 -23.49 -15.19
CA GLN A 81 -9.06 -23.15 -14.44
C GLN A 81 -8.72 -22.47 -13.11
N TRP A 82 -7.80 -23.04 -12.32
CA TRP A 82 -7.39 -22.45 -11.04
C TRP A 82 -6.78 -21.06 -11.21
N ALA A 83 -5.92 -20.88 -12.22
CA ALA A 83 -5.36 -19.59 -12.55
C ALA A 83 -6.45 -18.57 -12.93
N SER A 84 -7.46 -18.99 -13.72
CA SER A 84 -8.56 -18.12 -14.15
C SER A 84 -9.46 -17.68 -12.98
N PHE A 85 -9.71 -18.57 -12.01
CA PHE A 85 -10.52 -18.28 -10.82
C PHE A 85 -9.70 -17.87 -9.59
N SER A 86 -8.43 -17.52 -9.80
CA SER A 86 -7.57 -17.03 -8.71
C SER A 86 -8.12 -15.73 -8.12
N ARG A 87 -7.97 -15.59 -6.81
CA ARG A 87 -8.39 -14.40 -6.06
C ARG A 87 -7.18 -13.51 -5.84
N MET A 88 -7.33 -12.24 -6.22
CA MET A 88 -6.29 -11.23 -6.07
C MET A 88 -6.58 -10.36 -4.84
N TRP A 89 -5.55 -9.67 -4.36
CA TRP A 89 -5.63 -8.73 -3.25
C TRP A 89 -5.30 -7.33 -3.76
N TYR A 90 -6.27 -6.43 -3.61
CA TYR A 90 -6.15 -5.04 -4.04
C TYR A 90 -5.98 -4.11 -2.84
N LEU A 91 -5.10 -3.12 -2.95
CA LEU A 91 -4.97 -2.04 -1.98
C LEU A 91 -5.63 -0.76 -2.50
N ILE A 92 -6.36 -0.06 -1.64
CA ILE A 92 -6.96 1.25 -1.93
C ILE A 92 -6.64 2.21 -0.78
N ASP A 93 -6.05 3.36 -1.11
CA ASP A 93 -5.89 4.45 -0.16
C ASP A 93 -7.13 5.37 -0.14
N ALA A 94 -7.72 5.56 1.04
CA ALA A 94 -8.91 6.37 1.25
C ALA A 94 -8.62 7.82 1.67
N LYS A 95 -7.35 8.23 1.77
CA LYS A 95 -6.96 9.58 2.20
C LYS A 95 -7.49 10.67 1.26
N MET A 96 -8.23 11.63 1.80
CA MET A 96 -8.89 12.72 1.07
C MET A 96 -9.87 12.26 -0.03
N GLN A 97 -10.31 11.01 0.04
CA GLN A 97 -11.22 10.41 -0.93
C GLN A 97 -12.67 10.37 -0.43
N PRO A 98 -13.66 10.55 -1.33
CA PRO A 98 -15.07 10.38 -0.97
C PRO A 98 -15.44 8.90 -0.88
N PRO A 99 -16.13 8.45 0.19
CA PRO A 99 -16.39 7.04 0.44
C PRO A 99 -17.29 6.40 -0.63
N GLY A 100 -18.13 7.19 -1.32
CA GLY A 100 -18.96 6.69 -2.40
C GLY A 100 -18.17 6.24 -3.64
N LYS A 101 -17.11 6.97 -4.02
CA LYS A 101 -16.26 6.58 -5.16
C LYS A 101 -15.42 5.35 -4.84
N ILE A 102 -14.87 5.29 -3.63
CA ILE A 102 -14.19 4.09 -3.13
C ILE A 102 -15.14 2.90 -3.17
N ALA A 103 -16.36 3.07 -2.62
CA ALA A 103 -17.32 1.99 -2.56
C ALA A 103 -17.72 1.45 -3.94
N ALA A 104 -17.85 2.33 -4.94
CA ALA A 104 -18.14 1.93 -6.32
C ALA A 104 -17.00 1.08 -6.90
N MET A 105 -15.75 1.48 -6.65
CA MET A 105 -14.59 0.69 -7.04
C MET A 105 -14.60 -0.67 -6.32
N CYS A 106 -14.66 -0.69 -4.99
CA CYS A 106 -14.65 -1.92 -4.19
C CYS A 106 -15.77 -2.89 -4.61
N SER A 107 -16.99 -2.40 -4.82
CA SER A 107 -18.15 -3.24 -5.16
C SER A 107 -17.94 -4.04 -6.45
N VAL A 108 -17.32 -3.45 -7.47
CA VAL A 108 -16.99 -4.12 -8.74
C VAL A 108 -15.94 -5.22 -8.53
N ARG A 109 -14.97 -5.03 -7.62
CA ARG A 109 -13.88 -5.99 -7.38
C ARG A 109 -14.34 -7.14 -6.48
N LEU A 110 -15.09 -6.82 -5.42
CA LEU A 110 -15.72 -7.82 -4.55
C LEU A 110 -16.71 -8.72 -5.30
N GLN A 111 -17.40 -8.21 -6.32
CA GLN A 111 -18.26 -9.02 -7.19
C GLN A 111 -17.49 -9.78 -8.28
N GLY A 112 -16.28 -9.35 -8.64
CA GLY A 112 -15.53 -9.90 -9.78
C GLY A 112 -15.93 -9.33 -11.15
N LYS A 113 -16.72 -8.25 -11.20
CA LYS A 113 -17.22 -7.63 -12.45
C LYS A 113 -16.13 -7.06 -13.38
N HIS A 114 -14.92 -6.86 -12.86
CA HIS A 114 -13.77 -6.44 -13.65
C HIS A 114 -13.15 -7.61 -14.45
N LYS A 115 -13.45 -8.86 -14.08
CA LYS A 115 -13.01 -10.03 -14.83
C LYS A 115 -14.00 -10.32 -15.96
N PRO A 116 -13.52 -10.60 -17.19
CA PRO A 116 -14.41 -10.92 -18.33
C PRO A 116 -15.18 -12.23 -18.13
N ILE A 117 -14.73 -13.08 -17.22
CA ILE A 117 -15.36 -14.35 -16.83
C ILE A 117 -16.51 -14.19 -15.82
N TYR A 118 -16.94 -12.96 -15.52
CA TYR A 118 -17.93 -12.69 -14.49
C TYR A 118 -19.26 -13.39 -14.79
N HIS A 119 -19.72 -14.17 -13.82
CA HIS A 119 -21.08 -14.72 -13.79
C HIS A 119 -21.58 -14.69 -12.35
N ALA A 120 -22.85 -14.32 -12.13
CA ALA A 120 -23.39 -14.10 -10.79
C ALA A 120 -23.41 -15.35 -9.89
N LEU A 121 -23.51 -16.55 -10.48
CA LEU A 121 -23.43 -17.83 -9.76
C LEU A 121 -21.99 -18.23 -9.44
N SER A 122 -21.02 -17.73 -10.20
CA SER A 122 -19.62 -18.12 -10.07
C SER A 122 -18.92 -17.18 -9.09
N ASP A 123 -18.22 -17.76 -8.12
CA ASP A 123 -17.52 -17.00 -7.10
C ASP A 123 -16.17 -16.46 -7.60
N CYS A 124 -16.22 -15.37 -8.36
CA CYS A 124 -15.07 -14.74 -9.00
C CYS A 124 -14.60 -13.43 -8.32
N GLY A 125 -15.10 -13.15 -7.11
CA GLY A 125 -14.80 -11.94 -6.35
C GLY A 125 -13.45 -11.97 -5.63
N ASP A 126 -12.80 -10.82 -5.56
CA ASP A 126 -11.45 -10.65 -5.00
C ASP A 126 -11.43 -10.04 -3.60
N HIS A 127 -10.25 -10.02 -2.98
CA HIS A 127 -10.01 -9.34 -1.70
C HIS A 127 -9.69 -7.87 -1.94
N VAL A 128 -10.27 -7.01 -1.11
CA VAL A 128 -10.05 -5.57 -1.18
C VAL A 128 -9.65 -5.08 0.20
N VAL A 129 -8.49 -4.43 0.26
CA VAL A 129 -7.93 -3.79 1.45
C VAL A 129 -8.06 -2.29 1.26
N VAL A 130 -8.76 -1.62 2.17
CA VAL A 130 -8.86 -0.16 2.18
C VAL A 130 -8.14 0.37 3.42
N VAL A 131 -7.17 1.26 3.22
CA VAL A 131 -6.42 1.92 4.29
C VAL A 131 -6.84 3.38 4.44
N ASN A 132 -6.45 4.02 5.54
CA ASN A 132 -6.73 5.42 5.81
C ASN A 132 -8.23 5.78 5.83
N THR A 133 -9.11 4.87 6.29
CA THR A 133 -10.54 5.18 6.30
C THR A 133 -10.88 6.33 7.25
N ARG A 134 -10.02 6.65 8.24
CA ARG A 134 -10.17 7.82 9.12
C ARG A 134 -10.05 9.14 8.36
N HIS A 135 -9.28 9.20 7.28
CA HIS A 135 -8.95 10.43 6.55
C HIS A 135 -9.80 10.64 5.29
N ILE A 136 -11.00 10.05 5.26
CA ILE A 136 -11.95 10.26 4.16
C ILE A 136 -12.46 11.70 4.10
N ALA A 137 -12.86 12.14 2.91
CA ALA A 137 -13.38 13.49 2.68
C ALA A 137 -14.77 13.43 2.03
N PHE A 138 -15.78 13.98 2.70
CA PHE A 138 -17.07 14.26 2.08
C PHE A 138 -17.06 15.55 1.25
N SER A 139 -17.96 15.63 0.29
CA SER A 139 -18.28 16.86 -0.45
C SER A 139 -19.34 17.69 0.30
N GLY A 140 -19.20 19.01 0.35
CA GLY A 140 -20.18 19.90 0.99
C GLY A 140 -20.36 19.61 2.48
N ASN A 141 -21.54 19.96 3.02
CA ASN A 141 -21.82 19.88 4.47
C ASN A 141 -22.38 18.51 4.91
N LYS A 142 -22.02 17.44 4.19
CA LYS A 142 -22.53 16.08 4.45
C LYS A 142 -22.10 15.52 5.81
N TRP A 143 -21.03 16.04 6.41
CA TRP A 143 -20.60 15.62 7.75
C TRP A 143 -21.69 15.84 8.81
N GLU A 144 -22.41 16.96 8.70
CA GLU A 144 -23.46 17.36 9.63
C GLU A 144 -24.85 16.92 9.12
N GLN A 145 -25.10 17.08 7.82
CA GLN A 145 -26.41 16.83 7.22
C GLN A 145 -26.72 15.34 7.05
N LYS A 146 -25.71 14.49 6.82
CA LYS A 146 -25.95 13.07 6.54
C LYS A 146 -26.18 12.31 7.84
N VAL A 147 -27.40 11.81 8.00
CA VAL A 147 -27.81 11.02 9.17
C VAL A 147 -27.80 9.53 8.84
N TYR A 148 -27.25 8.73 9.74
CA TYR A 148 -27.33 7.28 9.75
C TYR A 148 -28.34 6.86 10.81
N SER A 149 -29.42 6.20 10.38
CA SER A 149 -30.48 5.73 11.26
C SER A 149 -30.39 4.21 11.47
N SER A 150 -30.62 3.77 12.69
CA SER A 150 -30.79 2.35 13.03
C SER A 150 -31.93 2.17 14.03
N HIS A 151 -32.47 0.96 14.11
CA HIS A 151 -33.54 0.62 15.05
C HIS A 151 -33.16 -0.67 15.78
N SER A 152 -33.31 -0.71 17.10
CA SER A 152 -32.98 -1.90 17.90
C SER A 152 -34.05 -3.00 17.81
N GLY A 153 -35.30 -2.65 17.47
CA GLY A 153 -36.45 -3.55 17.47
C GLY A 153 -37.44 -3.29 18.62
N TYR A 154 -37.01 -2.62 19.68
CA TYR A 154 -37.85 -2.25 20.82
C TYR A 154 -38.56 -0.90 20.60
N PRO A 155 -39.74 -0.66 21.22
CA PRO A 155 -40.38 0.65 21.22
C PRO A 155 -39.44 1.76 21.71
N GLY A 156 -39.35 2.88 20.99
CA GLY A 156 -38.40 3.97 21.29
C GLY A 156 -36.94 3.65 20.94
N GLY A 157 -36.65 2.51 20.32
CA GLY A 157 -35.31 2.05 19.97
C GLY A 157 -34.68 2.69 18.72
N PHE A 158 -35.26 3.77 18.21
CA PHE A 158 -34.79 4.47 17.03
C PHE A 158 -33.60 5.37 17.36
N LYS A 159 -32.48 5.19 16.67
CA LYS A 159 -31.27 5.98 16.86
C LYS A 159 -30.91 6.67 15.56
N GLN A 160 -30.59 7.95 15.65
CA GLN A 160 -30.08 8.77 14.56
C GLN A 160 -28.75 9.35 14.98
N VAL A 161 -27.72 9.16 14.16
CA VAL A 161 -26.40 9.73 14.38
C VAL A 161 -25.93 10.43 13.11
N THR A 162 -25.27 11.57 13.25
CA THR A 162 -24.68 12.25 12.09
C THR A 162 -23.44 11.51 11.60
N ALA A 163 -23.02 11.77 10.37
CA ALA A 163 -21.80 11.17 9.82
C ALA A 163 -20.57 11.52 10.67
N ALA A 164 -20.48 12.74 11.19
CA ALA A 164 -19.39 13.15 12.08
C ALA A 164 -19.36 12.32 13.37
N GLN A 165 -20.50 12.17 14.04
CA GLN A 165 -20.60 11.36 15.27
C GLN A 165 -20.28 9.88 15.02
N LEU A 166 -20.79 9.33 13.92
CA LEU A 166 -20.51 7.93 13.56
C LEU A 166 -19.02 7.72 13.28
N HIS A 167 -18.35 8.67 12.62
CA HIS A 167 -16.93 8.58 12.27
C HIS A 167 -16.01 8.69 13.49
N GLN A 168 -16.37 9.53 14.46
CA GLN A 168 -15.65 9.64 15.72
C GLN A 168 -15.71 8.35 16.53
N LYS A 169 -16.89 7.69 16.53
CA LYS A 169 -17.07 6.41 17.21
C LYS A 169 -16.36 5.28 16.47
N ASP A 170 -16.66 5.12 15.18
CA ASP A 170 -16.18 4.03 14.35
C ASP A 170 -15.71 4.57 12.99
N PRO A 171 -14.40 4.80 12.80
CA PRO A 171 -13.85 5.42 11.57
C PRO A 171 -13.97 4.54 10.31
N ILE A 172 -14.38 3.28 10.48
CA ILE A 172 -14.54 2.28 9.41
C ILE A 172 -16.00 2.21 8.94
N ALA A 173 -16.95 2.57 9.80
CA ALA A 173 -18.37 2.29 9.60
C ALA A 173 -18.94 2.95 8.33
N ILE A 174 -18.51 4.18 8.03
CA ILE A 174 -19.00 4.94 6.87
C ILE A 174 -18.68 4.22 5.55
N VAL A 175 -17.42 3.80 5.38
CA VAL A 175 -16.95 3.09 4.17
C VAL A 175 -17.62 1.72 4.09
N LYS A 176 -17.69 0.99 5.21
CA LYS A 176 -18.34 -0.32 5.30
C LYS A 176 -19.82 -0.26 4.90
N LEU A 177 -20.57 0.72 5.40
CA LEU A 177 -21.99 0.91 5.07
C LEU A 177 -22.19 1.32 3.61
N ALA A 178 -21.31 2.18 3.06
CA ALA A 178 -21.35 2.58 1.66
C ALA A 178 -21.15 1.37 0.73
N ILE A 179 -20.15 0.52 1.00
CA ILE A 179 -19.89 -0.70 0.22
C ILE A 179 -21.04 -1.68 0.37
N TYR A 180 -21.51 -1.91 1.60
CA TYR A 180 -22.64 -2.82 1.86
C TYR A 180 -23.93 -2.41 1.13
N GLY A 181 -24.17 -1.11 1.00
CA GLY A 181 -25.31 -0.56 0.24
C GLY A 181 -25.18 -0.72 -1.27
N MET A 182 -23.96 -0.80 -1.81
CA MET A 182 -23.68 -0.95 -3.24
C MET A 182 -23.62 -2.41 -3.73
N LEU A 183 -23.52 -3.37 -2.81
CA LEU A 183 -23.54 -4.79 -3.15
C LEU A 183 -24.99 -5.27 -3.44
N PRO A 184 -25.17 -6.31 -4.29
CA PRO A 184 -26.49 -6.86 -4.59
C PRO A 184 -27.17 -7.37 -3.30
N ARG A 185 -28.49 -7.25 -3.21
CA ARG A 185 -29.28 -7.63 -2.04
C ARG A 185 -29.53 -9.14 -1.97
N ASN A 186 -28.46 -9.93 -1.96
CA ASN A 186 -28.47 -11.39 -1.93
C ASN A 186 -27.73 -11.94 -0.70
N LEU A 187 -27.82 -13.24 -0.44
CA LEU A 187 -27.09 -13.91 0.66
C LEU A 187 -25.57 -13.82 0.47
N SER A 188 -25.08 -13.89 -0.77
CA SER A 188 -23.65 -13.79 -1.13
C SER A 188 -23.00 -12.48 -0.71
N ARG A 189 -23.79 -11.42 -0.47
CA ARG A 189 -23.30 -10.14 0.04
C ARG A 189 -22.52 -10.29 1.34
N ARG A 190 -22.96 -11.18 2.25
CA ARG A 190 -22.25 -11.40 3.53
C ARG A 190 -20.87 -12.02 3.30
N THR A 191 -20.77 -12.97 2.37
CA THR A 191 -19.50 -13.59 1.96
C THR A 191 -18.55 -12.58 1.33
N MET A 192 -19.07 -11.68 0.47
CA MET A 192 -18.26 -10.61 -0.13
C MET A 192 -17.72 -9.63 0.93
N MET A 193 -18.53 -9.29 1.94
CA MET A 193 -18.11 -8.42 3.03
C MET A 193 -17.01 -9.01 3.91
N GLN A 194 -16.89 -10.34 3.99
CA GLN A 194 -15.80 -11.00 4.70
C GLN A 194 -14.45 -10.86 3.98
N ARG A 195 -14.46 -10.61 2.66
CA ARG A 195 -13.25 -10.39 1.85
C ARG A 195 -12.78 -8.93 1.85
N LEU A 196 -13.59 -8.05 2.42
CA LEU A 196 -13.27 -6.64 2.56
C LEU A 196 -12.54 -6.41 3.88
N HIS A 197 -11.32 -5.92 3.78
CA HIS A 197 -10.49 -5.56 4.92
C HIS A 197 -10.39 -4.02 4.98
N LEU A 198 -10.73 -3.44 6.13
CA LEU A 198 -10.75 -1.99 6.31
C LEU A 198 -9.87 -1.63 7.50
N PHE A 199 -8.94 -0.70 7.28
CA PHE A 199 -8.03 -0.20 8.30
C PHE A 199 -8.21 1.32 8.47
N PRO A 200 -8.30 1.81 9.72
CA PRO A 200 -8.53 3.23 9.99
C PRO A 200 -7.30 4.08 9.63
N ASP A 201 -6.12 3.53 9.90
CA ASP A 201 -4.81 4.15 9.72
C ASP A 201 -4.03 3.41 8.61
N GLU A 202 -2.74 3.73 8.45
CA GLU A 202 -1.84 3.15 7.43
C GLU A 202 -1.28 1.77 7.83
N ILE A 203 -1.46 1.36 9.09
CA ILE A 203 -0.87 0.13 9.61
C ILE A 203 -1.70 -1.08 9.14
N ILE A 204 -1.07 -1.94 8.36
CA ILE A 204 -1.63 -3.20 7.85
C ILE A 204 -0.89 -4.37 8.52
N PRO A 205 -1.57 -5.45 8.92
CA PRO A 205 -0.92 -6.68 9.37
C PRO A 205 -0.03 -7.31 8.29
N ASP A 206 1.12 -7.85 8.69
CA ASP A 206 2.12 -8.43 7.78
C ASP A 206 1.57 -9.55 6.88
N GLU A 207 0.62 -10.35 7.40
CA GLU A 207 -0.01 -11.43 6.64
C GLU A 207 -0.75 -10.91 5.41
N ILE A 208 -1.44 -9.77 5.54
CA ILE A 208 -2.18 -9.15 4.45
C ILE A 208 -1.21 -8.45 3.50
N LEU A 209 -0.21 -7.77 4.05
CA LEU A 209 0.78 -7.03 3.28
C LEU A 209 1.58 -7.93 2.32
N LYS A 210 1.94 -9.15 2.75
CA LYS A 210 2.64 -10.14 1.91
C LYS A 210 1.82 -10.64 0.71
N ASN A 211 0.50 -10.59 0.81
CA ASN A 211 -0.41 -11.14 -0.20
C ASN A 211 -0.90 -10.09 -1.22
N LEU A 212 -0.57 -8.81 -1.02
CA LEU A 212 -0.99 -7.72 -1.90
C LEU A 212 -0.43 -7.90 -3.32
N VAL A 213 -1.29 -7.68 -4.32
CA VAL A 213 -0.95 -7.83 -5.73
C VAL A 213 -0.82 -6.46 -6.40
N GLU A 214 -1.84 -5.61 -6.24
CA GLU A 214 -1.95 -4.35 -6.97
C GLU A 214 -2.53 -3.25 -6.07
N GLU A 215 -1.96 -2.05 -6.18
CA GLU A 215 -2.54 -0.83 -5.61
C GLU A 215 -3.38 -0.11 -6.66
N LEU A 216 -4.65 0.14 -6.34
CA LEU A 216 -5.56 0.81 -7.26
C LEU A 216 -5.37 2.34 -7.19
N PRO A 217 -5.48 3.04 -8.33
CA PRO A 217 -5.36 4.48 -8.34
C PRO A 217 -6.50 5.15 -7.59
N GLN A 218 -6.19 6.26 -6.92
CA GLN A 218 -7.20 7.05 -6.22
C GLN A 218 -8.21 7.67 -7.20
N PRO A 219 -9.53 7.58 -6.93
CA PRO A 219 -10.55 8.04 -7.87
C PRO A 219 -10.72 9.57 -7.92
N ARG A 220 -10.29 10.29 -6.88
CA ARG A 220 -10.24 11.77 -6.87
C ARG A 220 -8.79 12.19 -6.80
N GLN A 221 -8.38 13.06 -7.72
CA GLN A 221 -7.11 13.77 -7.60
C GLN A 221 -7.21 14.77 -6.45
N VAL A 222 -6.31 14.67 -5.48
CA VAL A 222 -6.28 15.56 -4.32
C VAL A 222 -5.70 16.90 -4.77
N PRO A 223 -6.41 18.03 -4.60
CA PRO A 223 -5.90 19.33 -4.98
C PRO A 223 -4.75 19.75 -4.05
N ARG A 224 -3.77 20.46 -4.61
CA ARG A 224 -2.65 21.01 -3.85
C ARG A 224 -3.07 22.28 -3.09
N ARG A 225 -2.58 22.44 -1.87
CA ARG A 225 -2.74 23.68 -1.09
C ARG A 225 -1.75 24.74 -1.58
N LEU A 226 -2.02 26.03 -1.34
CA LEU A 226 -1.13 27.12 -1.76
C LEU A 226 0.32 26.95 -1.27
N ASN A 227 0.49 26.40 -0.07
CA ASN A 227 1.81 26.17 0.54
C ASN A 227 2.61 25.05 -0.14
N GLU A 228 1.97 24.21 -0.97
CA GLU A 228 2.60 23.06 -1.64
C GLU A 228 3.11 23.41 -3.05
N TYR A 229 2.77 24.58 -3.59
CA TYR A 229 3.25 25.02 -4.90
C TYR A 229 4.71 25.45 -4.84
N THR A 230 5.44 25.20 -5.92
CA THR A 230 6.84 25.65 -6.03
C THR A 230 6.88 27.15 -6.33
N ARG A 231 8.00 27.81 -5.97
CA ARG A 231 8.21 29.24 -6.29
C ARG A 231 8.15 29.50 -7.80
N GLU A 232 8.59 28.54 -8.61
CA GLU A 232 8.54 28.59 -10.07
C GLU A 232 7.10 28.62 -10.59
N GLU A 233 6.25 27.73 -10.09
CA GLU A 233 4.81 27.68 -10.45
C GLU A 233 4.10 28.98 -10.07
N ILE A 234 4.42 29.52 -8.89
CA ILE A 234 3.86 30.79 -8.40
C ILE A 234 4.28 31.96 -9.29
N ASN A 235 5.56 32.05 -9.64
CA ASN A 235 6.09 33.12 -10.49
C ASN A 235 5.66 32.99 -11.96
N ALA A 236 5.44 31.77 -12.44
CA ALA A 236 4.91 31.50 -13.76
C ALA A 236 3.46 31.99 -13.89
N PHE A 237 2.70 32.01 -12.79
CA PHE A 237 1.35 32.57 -12.78
C PHE A 237 1.40 34.11 -12.85
N PRO A 238 0.82 34.73 -13.88
CA PRO A 238 0.90 36.18 -14.04
C PRO A 238 0.09 36.91 -12.96
N ARG A 239 0.60 38.07 -12.53
CA ARG A 239 -0.14 38.97 -11.65
C ARG A 239 -1.31 39.58 -12.42
N LEU A 240 -2.53 39.37 -11.92
CA LEU A 240 -3.75 39.82 -12.61
C LEU A 240 -4.10 41.29 -12.35
N TRP A 241 -3.68 41.86 -11.21
CA TRP A 241 -4.00 43.23 -10.83
C TRP A 241 -2.89 43.85 -9.98
N THR A 242 -2.79 45.18 -10.04
CA THR A 242 -1.84 45.96 -9.26
C THR A 242 -2.59 46.73 -8.16
N PRO A 243 -2.43 46.37 -6.87
CA PRO A 243 -3.03 47.07 -5.76
C PRO A 243 -2.43 48.48 -5.61
N PRO A 244 -3.18 49.46 -5.09
CA PRO A 244 -2.65 50.77 -4.71
C PRO A 244 -1.64 50.65 -3.56
N ASP A 245 -0.63 51.52 -3.53
CA ASP A 245 0.42 51.50 -2.50
C ASP A 245 -0.13 51.81 -1.09
N ASP A 246 -1.20 52.59 -1.00
CA ASP A 246 -1.86 52.97 0.26
C ASP A 246 -2.78 51.86 0.84
N TYR A 247 -2.84 50.67 0.22
CA TYR A 247 -3.75 49.61 0.65
C TYR A 247 -3.25 48.87 1.91
N ARG A 248 -3.78 49.24 3.08
CA ARG A 248 -3.57 48.49 4.32
C ARG A 248 -4.42 47.21 4.32
N MET A 249 -3.79 46.05 4.16
CA MET A 249 -4.44 44.77 4.46
C MET A 249 -4.81 44.74 5.95
N LYS A 250 -6.11 44.64 6.25
CA LYS A 250 -6.64 44.46 7.61
C LYS A 250 -6.57 43.00 8.02
#